data_AF-A0A4S1FPI9-F1
#
_entry.id   AF-A0A4S1FPI9-F1
#
_cell.length_a   1.000
_cell.length_b   1.000
_cell.length_c   1.000
_cell.angle_alpha   90.00
_cell.angle_beta   90.00
_cell.angle_gamma   90.00
#
_symmetry.space_group_name_H-M   'P 1'
#
loop_
_entity.id
_entity.type
_entity.pdbx_description
1 polymer ?
#
loop_
_entity_poly.entity_id
_entity_poly.type
_entity_poly.pdbx_seq_one_letter_code
_entity_poly.pdbx_strand_id
1 'polypeptide(L)'
;TSPEDWDRVMAVNLRGSFNAARAALPSMKAQGSGRMLFTSSITGPQVSSPGHGDYSASKAGINGFIRAAALEFSGYGITVNGVEPGNILTEGMKL
;
A
#
# COMPACT_ATOMS: atom_id res chain seq x y z
N THR A 1 0.71 -20.73 -0.14
CA THR A 1 -0.49 -19.90 0.04
C THR A 1 -1.62 -20.54 -0.72
N SER A 2 -2.77 -20.78 -0.08
CA SER A 2 -3.97 -21.22 -0.81
C SER A 2 -4.54 -20.05 -1.64
N PRO A 3 -5.33 -20.31 -2.68
CA PRO A 3 -6.02 -19.24 -3.41
C PRO A 3 -6.85 -18.32 -2.49
N GLU A 4 -7.51 -18.88 -1.48
CA GLU A 4 -8.35 -18.14 -0.55
C GLU A 4 -7.53 -17.19 0.33
N ASP A 5 -6.36 -17.63 0.81
CA ASP A 5 -5.45 -16.78 1.58
C ASP A 5 -4.86 -15.67 0.71
N TRP A 6 -4.48 -16.00 -0.53
CA TRP A 6 -4.00 -15.03 -1.51
C TRP A 6 -5.04 -13.93 -1.74
N ASP A 7 -6.27 -14.31 -2.05
CA ASP A 7 -7.36 -13.37 -2.32
C ASP A 7 -7.68 -12.51 -1.11
N ARG A 8 -7.68 -13.10 0.10
CA ARG A 8 -7.88 -12.36 1.35
C ARG A 8 -6.78 -11.32 1.56
N VAL A 9 -5.51 -11.69 1.41
CA VAL A 9 -4.37 -10.76 1.58
C VAL A 9 -4.39 -9.65 0.54
N MET A 10 -4.68 -9.97 -0.73
CA MET A 10 -4.77 -8.98 -1.80
C MET A 10 -5.96 -8.03 -1.60
N ALA A 11 -7.11 -8.55 -1.15
CA ALA A 11 -8.29 -7.76 -0.87
C ALA A 11 -8.06 -6.74 0.26
N VAL A 12 -7.37 -7.14 1.33
CA VAL A 12 -7.07 -6.25 2.45
C VAL A 12 -5.95 -5.27 2.09
N ASN A 13 -4.79 -5.78 1.67
CA ASN A 13 -3.59 -4.95 1.56
C ASN A 13 -3.64 -4.04 0.32
N LEU A 14 -3.89 -4.63 -0.85
CA LEU A 14 -3.76 -3.89 -2.12
C LEU A 14 -5.08 -3.21 -2.48
N ARG A 15 -6.19 -3.97 -2.55
CA ARG A 15 -7.51 -3.40 -2.88
C ARG A 15 -7.97 -2.43 -1.79
N GLY A 16 -7.67 -2.69 -0.52
CA GLY A 16 -7.95 -1.78 0.58
C GLY A 16 -7.25 -0.42 0.41
N SER A 17 -5.95 -0.43 0.08
CA SER A 17 -5.18 0.78 -0.22
C SER A 17 -5.79 1.60 -1.36
N PHE A 18 -6.15 0.93 -2.47
CA PHE A 18 -6.84 1.57 -3.59
C PHE A 18 -8.19 2.18 -3.17
N ASN A 19 -9.01 1.44 -2.43
CA ASN A 19 -10.32 1.91 -1.99
C ASN A 19 -10.23 3.13 -1.07
N ALA A 20 -9.25 3.14 -0.15
CA ALA A 20 -9.00 4.30 0.71
C ALA A 20 -8.60 5.53 -0.10
N ALA A 21 -7.69 5.37 -1.07
CA ALA A 21 -7.31 6.44 -1.98
C ALA A 21 -8.50 6.98 -2.77
N ARG A 22 -9.29 6.07 -3.37
CA ARG A 22 -10.49 6.40 -4.15
C ARG A 22 -11.51 7.18 -3.34
N ALA A 23 -11.71 6.81 -2.07
CA ALA A 23 -12.66 7.49 -1.20
C ALA A 23 -12.18 8.91 -0.81
N ALA A 24 -10.89 9.09 -0.56
CA ALA A 24 -10.32 10.39 -0.18
C ALA A 24 -10.16 11.37 -1.36
N LEU A 25 -9.96 10.85 -2.57
CA LEU A 25 -9.58 11.65 -3.74
C LEU A 25 -10.54 12.81 -4.09
N PRO A 26 -11.88 12.66 -4.09
CA PRO A 26 -12.78 13.76 -4.46
C PRO A 26 -12.62 14.98 -3.56
N SER A 27 -12.51 14.78 -2.24
CA SER A 27 -12.33 15.88 -1.28
C SER A 27 -10.98 16.56 -1.46
N MET A 28 -9.90 15.81 -1.63
CA MET A 28 -8.56 16.38 -1.84
C MET A 28 -8.47 17.16 -3.16
N LYS A 29 -9.10 16.65 -4.23
CA LYS A 29 -9.18 17.37 -5.51
C LYS A 29 -9.94 18.68 -5.38
N ALA A 30 -11.09 18.67 -4.71
CA ALA A 30 -11.89 19.88 -4.48
C ALA A 30 -11.13 20.93 -3.63
N GLN A 31 -10.31 20.46 -2.68
CA GLN A 31 -9.46 21.31 -1.84
C GLN A 31 -8.21 21.84 -2.59
N GLY A 32 -7.83 21.24 -3.72
CA GLY A 32 -6.57 21.55 -4.42
C GLY A 32 -5.30 21.20 -3.62
N SER A 33 -5.43 20.34 -2.60
CA SER A 33 -4.32 19.88 -1.79
C SER A 33 -4.63 18.55 -1.11
N GLY A 34 -3.59 17.74 -0.87
CA GLY A 34 -3.75 16.48 -0.15
C GLY A 34 -2.43 15.74 0.08
N ARG A 35 -2.40 14.86 1.07
CA ARG A 35 -1.26 13.99 1.38
C ARG A 35 -1.78 12.58 1.61
N MET A 36 -1.36 11.64 0.77
CA MET A 36 -1.65 10.22 0.94
C MET A 36 -0.36 9.52 1.35
N LEU A 37 -0.41 8.77 2.45
CA LEU A 37 0.70 7.97 2.95
C LEU A 37 0.23 6.52 3.12
N PHE A 38 0.94 5.60 2.48
CA PHE A 38 0.64 4.17 2.55
C PHE A 38 1.74 3.40 3.28
N THR A 39 1.35 2.41 4.08
CA THR A 39 2.30 1.50 4.73
C THR A 39 2.56 0.29 3.84
N SER A 40 3.68 0.31 3.13
CA SER A 40 4.20 -0.82 2.39
C SER A 40 5.00 -1.75 3.33
N SER A 41 6.13 -2.30 2.90
CA SER A 41 7.07 -3.09 3.69
C SER A 41 8.40 -3.19 2.93
N ILE A 42 9.50 -3.50 3.61
CA ILE A 42 10.69 -4.00 2.92
C ILE A 42 10.43 -5.37 2.28
N THR A 43 9.50 -6.15 2.83
CA THR A 43 9.14 -7.48 2.33
C THR A 43 8.20 -7.37 1.13
N GLY A 44 8.64 -7.84 -0.02
CA GLY A 44 8.06 -7.65 -1.35
C GLY A 44 8.91 -6.70 -2.20
N PRO A 45 8.96 -5.40 -1.89
CA PRO A 45 9.75 -4.43 -2.64
C PRO A 45 11.27 -4.61 -2.61
N GLN A 46 11.84 -5.00 -1.46
CA GLN A 46 13.31 -5.05 -1.26
C GLN A 46 13.81 -6.47 -1.01
N VAL A 47 13.10 -7.24 -0.18
CA VAL A 47 13.47 -8.59 0.25
C VAL A 47 12.23 -9.48 0.28
N SER A 48 12.39 -10.79 0.37
CA SER A 48 11.27 -11.72 0.62
C SER A 48 11.79 -13.02 1.24
N SER A 49 10.87 -13.82 1.78
CA SER A 49 11.16 -15.10 2.43
C SER A 49 10.14 -16.16 1.99
N PRO A 50 10.49 -17.46 2.00
CA PRO A 50 9.54 -18.54 1.75
C PRO A 50 8.27 -18.38 2.60
N GLY A 51 7.11 -18.67 2.01
CA GLY A 51 5.80 -18.55 2.66
C GLY A 51 5.14 -17.17 2.62
N HIS A 52 5.84 -16.12 2.15
CA HIS A 52 5.31 -14.74 2.14
C HIS A 52 4.83 -14.27 0.76
N GLY A 53 4.57 -15.16 -0.19
CA GLY A 53 4.34 -14.80 -1.59
C GLY A 53 3.18 -13.81 -1.81
N ASP A 54 2.04 -14.05 -1.17
CA ASP A 54 0.86 -13.17 -1.15
C ASP A 54 1.14 -11.82 -0.48
N TYR A 55 1.75 -11.85 0.70
CA TYR A 55 2.12 -10.64 1.42
C TYR A 55 3.10 -9.79 0.61
N SER A 56 4.19 -10.39 0.13
CA SER A 56 5.19 -9.76 -0.74
C SER A 56 4.59 -9.18 -2.01
N ALA A 57 3.74 -9.95 -2.71
CA ALA A 57 3.05 -9.46 -3.91
C ALA A 57 2.16 -8.25 -3.59
N SER A 58 1.40 -8.32 -2.50
CA SER A 58 0.52 -7.22 -2.09
C SER A 58 1.29 -5.93 -1.76
N LYS A 59 2.43 -6.02 -1.05
CA LYS A 59 3.25 -4.86 -0.67
C LYS A 59 4.03 -4.28 -1.85
N ALA A 60 4.58 -5.12 -2.73
CA ALA A 60 5.15 -4.68 -3.99
C ALA A 60 4.10 -3.98 -4.89
N GLY A 61 2.88 -4.50 -4.92
CA GLY A 61 1.75 -3.89 -5.63
C GLY A 61 1.40 -2.50 -5.10
N ILE A 62 1.44 -2.28 -3.79
CA ILE A 62 1.23 -0.96 -3.18
C ILE A 62 2.27 0.04 -3.68
N ASN A 63 3.54 -0.36 -3.81
CA ASN A 63 4.58 0.52 -4.35
C ASN A 63 4.32 0.91 -5.82
N GLY A 64 3.87 -0.04 -6.64
CA GLY A 64 3.43 0.25 -8.01
C GLY A 64 2.29 1.26 -8.03
N PHE A 65 1.28 1.06 -7.18
CA PHE A 65 0.15 1.96 -7.04
C PHE A 65 0.57 3.37 -6.58
N ILE A 66 1.43 3.50 -5.58
CA ILE A 66 1.94 4.79 -5.08
C ILE A 66 2.58 5.59 -6.21
N ARG A 67 3.45 4.95 -7.01
CA ARG A 67 4.16 5.62 -8.11
C ARG A 67 3.19 6.14 -9.16
N ALA A 68 2.22 5.32 -9.57
CA ALA A 68 1.20 5.73 -10.53
C ALA A 68 0.35 6.89 -9.98
N ALA A 69 -0.19 6.74 -8.77
CA ALA A 69 -1.04 7.74 -8.14
C ALA A 69 -0.32 9.08 -7.89
N ALA A 70 0.97 9.05 -7.52
CA ALA A 70 1.76 10.27 -7.35
C ALA A 70 1.84 11.08 -8.65
N LEU A 71 2.04 10.41 -9.79
CA LEU A 71 2.06 11.06 -11.10
C LEU A 71 0.67 11.59 -11.48
N GLU A 72 -0.34 10.75 -11.38
CA GLU A 72 -1.73 11.08 -11.74
C GLU A 72 -2.30 12.25 -10.93
N PHE A 73 -1.95 12.36 -9.65
CA PHE A 73 -2.57 13.32 -8.74
C PHE A 73 -1.74 14.57 -8.47
N SER A 74 -0.51 14.63 -8.99
CA SER A 74 0.42 15.76 -8.83
C SER A 74 -0.20 17.12 -9.22
N GLY A 75 -0.94 17.16 -10.34
CA GLY A 75 -1.60 18.38 -10.84
C GLY A 75 -2.72 18.92 -9.95
N TYR A 76 -3.18 18.15 -8.96
CA TYR A 76 -4.21 18.57 -7.99
C TYR A 76 -3.62 19.02 -6.65
N GLY A 77 -2.28 19.22 -6.55
CA GLY A 77 -1.63 19.57 -5.28
C GLY A 77 -1.55 18.41 -4.27
N ILE A 78 -1.77 17.18 -4.73
CA ILE A 78 -1.79 15.97 -3.92
C ILE A 78 -0.44 15.26 -4.05
N THR A 79 0.19 14.93 -2.93
CA THR A 79 1.36 14.03 -2.93
C THR A 79 0.97 12.65 -2.42
N VAL A 80 1.57 11.62 -3.00
CA VAL A 80 1.32 10.22 -2.65
C VAL A 80 2.66 9.55 -2.38
N ASN A 81 2.82 9.00 -1.18
CA ASN A 81 4.08 8.40 -0.73
C ASN A 81 3.83 7.08 0.00
N GLY A 82 4.90 6.30 0.16
CA GLY A 82 4.91 5.08 0.94
C GLY A 82 6.03 5.06 1.97
N VAL A 83 5.79 4.38 3.08
CA VAL A 83 6.84 3.94 4.01
C VAL A 83 7.02 2.44 3.90
N GLU A 84 8.27 1.97 3.99
CA GLU A 84 8.63 0.56 3.95
C GLU A 84 9.22 0.14 5.30
N PRO A 85 8.40 -0.25 6.29
CA PRO A 85 8.91 -0.72 7.55
C PRO A 85 9.73 -2.00 7.39
N GLY A 86 10.84 -2.06 8.13
CA GLY A 86 11.56 -3.30 8.44
C GLY A 86 10.93 -4.05 9.61
N ASN A 87 11.75 -4.76 10.37
CA ASN A 87 11.28 -5.44 11.58
C ASN A 87 11.05 -4.41 12.70
N ILE A 88 9.79 -4.07 12.94
CA ILE A 88 9.37 -3.13 13.98
C ILE A 88 8.63 -3.89 15.08
N LEU A 89 9.04 -3.69 16.34
CA LEU A 89 8.34 -4.29 17.48
C LEU A 89 6.92 -3.72 17.58
N THR A 90 5.94 -4.58 17.33
CA THR A 90 4.51 -4.30 17.45
C THR A 90 3.82 -5.50 18.07
N GLU A 91 2.55 -5.37 18.44
CA GLU A 91 1.75 -6.49 18.94
C GLU A 91 1.70 -7.68 17.96
N GLY A 92 1.67 -7.43 16.64
CA GLY A 92 1.68 -8.46 15.62
C GLY A 92 3.02 -9.22 15.48
N MET A 93 4.07 -8.78 16.16
CA MET A 93 5.37 -9.46 16.22
C MET A 93 5.59 -10.22 17.54
N LYS A 94 4.70 -10.06 18.53
CA LYS A 94 4.77 -10.83 19.77
C LYS A 94 4.17 -12.21 19.51
N LEU A 95 5.00 -13.25 19.67
CA LEU A 95 4.57 -14.65 19.70
C LEU A 95 3.62 -14.90 20.86
#